data_AF-A0AAN8FH60-F1
#
_entry.id   AF-A0AAN8FH60-F1
#
_cell.length_a   1.000
_cell.length_b   1.000
_cell.length_c   1.000
_cell.angle_alpha   90.00
_cell.angle_beta   90.00
_cell.angle_gamma   90.00
#
_symmetry.space_group_name_H-M   'P 1'
#
loop_
_entity.id
_entity.type
_entity.pdbx_description
1 polymer ?
#
loop_
_entity_poly.entity_id
_entity_poly.type
_entity_poly.pdbx_seq_one_letter_code
_entity_poly.pdbx_strand_id
1 'polypeptide(L)'
;MREVDAALKHLEEWNAPVTVAKPSLLDADKDEIMLIKEPLGAVLVISPWNFPLLASMPSVAALTAGNTVVLKLSEYSSTFSSVFAGLVSEYFAKKLFAAVEGAIPEVTALLAERFDHIMYTGNPTVARVIMAAAAKNLTPVTLELGGKNPVLVEPDADIEDAAKKIIVSKMLNSGQICVSSDYVSAFL
;
A
#
# COMPACT_ATOMS: atom_id res chain seq x y z
N MET A 1 11.21 -8.59 2.99
CA MET A 1 11.10 -10.06 2.92
C MET A 1 10.21 -10.63 4.02
N ARG A 2 10.28 -10.15 5.27
CA ARG A 2 9.37 -10.61 6.34
C ARG A 2 7.87 -10.59 5.97
N GLU A 3 7.45 -9.67 5.11
CA GLU A 3 6.06 -9.61 4.61
C GLU A 3 5.65 -10.84 3.81
N VAL A 4 6.52 -11.30 2.90
CA VAL A 4 6.26 -12.51 2.09
C VAL A 4 6.29 -13.75 2.98
N ASP A 5 7.26 -13.82 3.89
CA ASP A 5 7.34 -14.94 4.84
C ASP A 5 6.11 -15.01 5.74
N ALA A 6 5.62 -13.85 6.21
CA ALA A 6 4.40 -13.76 7.01
C ALA A 6 3.17 -14.16 6.19
N ALA A 7 3.03 -13.66 4.96
CA ALA A 7 1.94 -14.01 4.07
C ALA A 7 1.89 -15.52 3.81
N LEU A 8 3.04 -16.14 3.48
CA LEU A 8 3.11 -17.59 3.27
C LEU A 8 2.77 -18.38 4.54
N LYS A 9 3.24 -17.92 5.70
CA LYS A 9 3.01 -18.59 6.98
C LYS A 9 1.54 -18.54 7.42
N HIS A 10 0.85 -17.42 7.16
CA HIS A 10 -0.49 -17.16 7.69
C HIS A 10 -1.60 -17.19 6.62
N LEU A 11 -1.28 -17.53 5.36
CA LEU A 11 -2.23 -17.50 4.23
C LEU A 11 -3.54 -18.24 4.52
N GLU A 12 -3.46 -19.48 5.03
CA GLU A 12 -4.64 -20.30 5.30
C GLU A 12 -5.48 -19.70 6.44
N GLU A 13 -4.83 -19.25 7.51
CA GLU A 13 -5.48 -18.61 8.66
C GLU A 13 -6.21 -17.32 8.24
N TRP A 14 -5.54 -16.47 7.45
CA TRP A 14 -6.10 -15.20 7.02
C TRP A 14 -7.28 -15.37 6.06
N ASN A 15 -7.30 -16.43 5.26
CA ASN A 15 -8.40 -16.71 4.31
C ASN A 15 -9.49 -17.62 4.90
N ALA A 16 -9.31 -18.19 6.09
CA ALA A 16 -10.33 -19.00 6.73
C ALA A 16 -11.60 -18.18 7.06
N PRO A 17 -12.80 -18.79 6.95
CA PRO A 17 -14.04 -18.23 7.47
C PRO A 17 -13.91 -17.94 8.97
N VAL A 18 -14.54 -16.85 9.41
CA VAL A 18 -14.55 -16.44 10.82
C VAL A 18 -15.97 -16.45 11.34
N THR A 19 -16.25 -17.26 12.36
CA THR A 19 -17.54 -17.22 13.08
C THR A 19 -17.68 -15.87 13.79
N VAL A 20 -18.81 -15.19 13.57
CA VAL A 20 -19.08 -13.86 14.15
C VAL A 20 -20.24 -13.91 15.14
N ALA A 21 -20.22 -12.94 16.07
CA ALA A 21 -21.28 -12.82 17.06
C ALA A 21 -22.64 -12.58 16.39
N LYS A 22 -23.68 -13.26 16.91
CA LYS A 22 -25.04 -13.10 16.41
C LYS A 22 -25.63 -11.77 16.87
N PRO A 23 -26.26 -10.99 15.98
CA PRO A 23 -27.10 -9.88 16.38
C PRO A 23 -28.22 -10.37 17.32
N SER A 24 -28.48 -9.64 18.40
CA SER A 24 -29.49 -10.01 19.40
C SER A 24 -30.92 -10.06 18.86
N LEU A 25 -31.18 -9.49 17.68
CA LEU A 25 -32.47 -9.55 16.98
C LEU A 25 -32.72 -10.85 16.20
N LEU A 26 -31.69 -11.68 15.97
CA LEU A 26 -31.83 -12.92 15.19
C LEU A 26 -31.98 -14.12 16.12
N ASP A 27 -33.22 -14.62 16.22
CA ASP A 27 -33.62 -15.76 17.04
C ASP A 27 -33.37 -17.09 16.29
N ALA A 28 -32.10 -17.35 15.97
CA ALA A 28 -31.67 -18.53 15.23
C ALA A 28 -30.72 -19.37 16.09
N ASP A 29 -31.27 -20.08 17.06
CA ASP A 29 -30.53 -20.99 17.95
C ASP A 29 -29.83 -22.14 17.19
N LYS A 30 -30.09 -22.31 15.89
CA LYS A 30 -29.56 -23.41 15.07
C LYS A 30 -28.59 -23.00 13.95
N ASP A 31 -28.50 -21.72 13.62
CA ASP A 31 -27.67 -21.28 12.48
C ASP A 31 -26.33 -20.71 12.96
N GLU A 32 -25.26 -20.94 12.21
CA GLU A 32 -23.95 -20.31 12.43
C GLU A 32 -23.78 -19.12 11.47
N ILE A 33 -23.36 -17.96 11.98
CA ILE A 33 -23.05 -16.80 11.14
C ILE A 33 -21.53 -16.75 10.95
N MET A 34 -21.10 -16.86 9.69
CA MET A 34 -19.70 -16.79 9.30
C MET A 34 -19.44 -15.61 8.37
N LEU A 35 -18.30 -14.95 8.57
CA LEU A 35 -17.72 -14.02 7.63
C LEU A 35 -16.77 -14.79 6.70
N ILE A 36 -17.10 -14.81 5.42
CA ILE A 36 -16.28 -15.41 4.35
C ILE A 36 -15.57 -14.28 3.61
N LYS A 37 -14.27 -14.42 3.38
CA LYS A 37 -13.44 -13.44 2.67
C LYS A 37 -13.25 -13.92 1.24
N GLU A 38 -13.51 -13.04 0.28
CA GLU A 38 -13.37 -13.33 -1.14
C GLU A 38 -12.51 -12.24 -1.80
N PRO A 39 -11.75 -12.57 -2.87
CA PRO A 39 -11.00 -11.58 -3.62
C PRO A 39 -11.93 -10.54 -4.24
N LEU A 40 -11.44 -9.30 -4.34
CA LEU A 40 -12.17 -8.23 -5.04
C LEU A 40 -12.12 -8.43 -6.56
N GLY A 41 -10.98 -8.88 -7.08
CA GLY A 41 -10.77 -9.11 -8.52
C GLY A 41 -9.42 -8.61 -9.01
N ALA A 42 -9.41 -7.60 -9.87
CA ALA A 42 -8.20 -6.96 -10.39
C ALA A 42 -7.80 -5.74 -9.55
N VAL A 43 -6.57 -5.74 -9.04
CA VAL A 43 -6.02 -4.66 -8.19
C VAL A 43 -4.93 -3.90 -8.93
N LEU A 44 -5.07 -2.58 -9.00
CA LEU A 44 -4.02 -1.68 -9.48
C LEU A 44 -3.21 -1.17 -8.29
N VAL A 45 -1.89 -1.42 -8.30
CA VAL A 45 -0.95 -0.85 -7.33
C VAL A 45 -0.06 0.17 -8.04
N ILE A 46 -0.10 1.43 -7.61
CA ILE A 46 0.76 2.49 -8.15
C ILE A 46 1.80 2.85 -7.09
N SER A 47 3.05 2.45 -7.32
CA SER A 47 4.13 2.62 -6.36
C SER A 47 4.93 3.91 -6.56
N PRO A 48 5.48 4.50 -5.48
CA PRO A 48 6.29 5.71 -5.53
C PRO A 48 7.77 5.36 -5.81
N TRP A 49 8.60 6.39 -5.95
CA TRP A 49 10.00 6.27 -6.31
C TRP A 49 10.97 6.15 -5.14
N ASN A 50 10.59 6.58 -3.94
CA ASN A 50 11.51 6.78 -2.82
C ASN A 50 11.93 5.46 -2.14
N PHE A 51 11.06 4.45 -2.14
CA PHE A 51 11.37 3.08 -1.74
C PHE A 51 10.66 2.10 -2.68
N PRO A 52 11.10 1.98 -3.94
CA PRO A 52 10.27 1.42 -4.99
C PRO A 52 10.00 -0.09 -4.80
N LEU A 53 10.88 -0.82 -4.11
CA LEU A 53 10.62 -2.21 -3.72
C LEU A 53 9.65 -2.31 -2.54
N LEU A 54 9.94 -1.62 -1.42
CA LEU A 54 9.14 -1.72 -0.20
C LEU A 54 7.71 -1.21 -0.43
N ALA A 55 7.56 -0.11 -1.17
CA ALA A 55 6.27 0.48 -1.47
C ALA A 55 5.50 -0.27 -2.58
N SER A 56 6.09 -1.31 -3.16
CA SER A 56 5.39 -2.27 -4.03
C SER A 56 4.85 -3.49 -3.27
N MET A 57 5.11 -3.61 -1.95
CA MET A 57 4.62 -4.72 -1.12
C MET A 57 3.08 -4.83 -0.99
N PRO A 58 2.25 -3.79 -1.21
CA PRO A 58 0.81 -3.98 -1.31
C PRO A 58 0.40 -5.03 -2.36
N SER A 59 1.23 -5.27 -3.38
CA SER A 59 1.03 -6.36 -4.35
C SER A 59 1.05 -7.74 -3.69
N VAL A 60 1.88 -7.96 -2.67
CA VAL A 60 1.93 -9.22 -1.90
C VAL A 60 0.61 -9.44 -1.18
N ALA A 61 0.08 -8.42 -0.49
CA ALA A 61 -1.20 -8.50 0.18
C ALA A 61 -2.35 -8.77 -0.80
N ALA A 62 -2.37 -8.08 -1.95
CA ALA A 62 -3.39 -8.28 -2.98
C ALA A 62 -3.37 -9.72 -3.55
N LEU A 63 -2.19 -10.25 -3.87
CA LEU A 63 -2.01 -11.64 -4.33
C LEU A 63 -2.41 -12.65 -3.25
N THR A 64 -2.04 -12.40 -2.00
CA THR A 64 -2.37 -13.24 -0.83
C THR A 64 -3.88 -13.31 -0.59
N ALA A 65 -4.59 -12.21 -0.87
CA ALA A 65 -6.05 -12.14 -0.84
C ALA A 65 -6.74 -12.74 -2.08
N GLY A 66 -5.98 -13.35 -3.01
CA GLY A 66 -6.52 -14.04 -4.19
C GLY A 66 -6.81 -13.13 -5.39
N ASN A 67 -6.32 -11.90 -5.41
CA ASN A 67 -6.53 -10.96 -6.51
C ASN A 67 -5.49 -11.15 -7.62
N THR A 68 -5.81 -10.66 -8.83
CA THR A 68 -4.78 -10.37 -9.85
C THR A 68 -4.25 -8.96 -9.66
N VAL A 69 -2.99 -8.72 -10.02
CA VAL A 69 -2.32 -7.43 -9.76
C VAL A 69 -1.72 -6.83 -11.02
N VAL A 70 -1.96 -5.54 -11.22
CA VAL A 70 -1.18 -4.68 -12.11
C VAL A 70 -0.39 -3.70 -11.24
N LEU A 71 0.95 -3.79 -11.28
CA LEU A 71 1.84 -2.89 -10.57
C LEU A 71 2.39 -1.84 -11.52
N LYS A 72 1.98 -0.58 -11.36
CA LYS A 72 2.59 0.56 -12.03
C LYS A 72 3.79 1.04 -11.22
N LEU A 73 4.97 0.99 -11.83
CA LEU A 73 6.23 1.42 -11.22
C LEU A 73 6.53 2.90 -11.52
N SER A 74 7.17 3.61 -10.60
CA SER A 74 7.50 5.03 -10.81
C SER A 74 8.58 5.22 -11.88
N GLU A 75 8.37 6.20 -12.75
CA GLU A 75 9.29 6.66 -13.78
C GLU A 75 10.55 7.34 -13.20
N TYR A 76 10.47 7.86 -11.97
CA TYR A 76 11.60 8.51 -11.28
C TYR A 76 12.63 7.50 -10.75
N SER A 77 12.31 6.21 -10.71
CA SER A 77 13.20 5.11 -10.30
C SER A 77 13.47 4.14 -11.45
N SER A 78 13.73 4.67 -12.66
CA SER A 78 13.75 3.93 -13.93
C SER A 78 14.60 2.66 -13.95
N THR A 79 15.82 2.69 -13.42
CA THR A 79 16.69 1.50 -13.37
C THR A 79 16.06 0.38 -12.54
N PHE A 80 15.50 0.70 -11.38
CA PHE A 80 14.78 -0.27 -10.56
C PHE A 80 13.53 -0.76 -11.30
N SER A 81 12.75 0.15 -11.87
CA SER A 81 11.49 -0.16 -12.53
C SER A 81 11.69 -1.17 -13.66
N SER A 82 12.70 -0.97 -14.51
CA SER A 82 13.00 -1.86 -15.64
C SER A 82 13.46 -3.25 -15.17
N VAL A 83 14.37 -3.31 -14.19
CA VAL A 83 14.85 -4.58 -13.63
C VAL A 83 13.69 -5.34 -12.99
N PHE A 84 12.90 -4.66 -12.15
CA PHE A 84 11.81 -5.29 -11.42
C PHE A 84 10.67 -5.75 -12.34
N ALA A 85 10.34 -4.97 -13.38
CA ALA A 85 9.35 -5.37 -14.37
C ALA A 85 9.78 -6.61 -15.16
N GLY A 86 11.08 -6.71 -15.49
CA GLY A 86 11.67 -7.91 -16.09
C GLY A 86 11.52 -9.13 -15.18
N LEU A 87 11.86 -9.00 -13.90
CA LEU A 87 11.70 -10.07 -12.92
C LEU A 87 10.23 -10.49 -12.75
N VAL A 88 9.30 -9.54 -12.63
CA VAL A 88 7.86 -9.87 -12.54
C VAL A 88 7.42 -10.69 -13.76
N SER A 89 7.86 -10.31 -14.95
CA SER A 89 7.52 -11.02 -16.19
C SER A 89 8.17 -12.40 -16.31
N GLU A 90 9.34 -12.60 -15.70
CA GLU A 90 10.06 -13.88 -15.67
C GLU A 90 9.39 -14.88 -14.71
N TYR A 91 9.00 -14.42 -13.52
CA TYR A 91 8.52 -15.31 -12.45
C TYR A 91 7.00 -15.46 -12.39
N PHE A 92 6.23 -14.56 -12.98
CA PHE A 92 4.77 -14.58 -12.93
C PHE A 92 4.12 -14.65 -14.31
N ALA A 93 3.02 -15.41 -14.39
CA ALA A 93 2.14 -15.32 -15.55
C ALA A 93 1.54 -13.91 -15.61
N LYS A 94 1.58 -13.28 -16.79
CA LYS A 94 1.04 -11.92 -17.02
C LYS A 94 -0.42 -11.75 -16.60
N LYS A 95 -1.22 -12.83 -16.62
CA LYS A 95 -2.63 -12.83 -16.18
C LYS A 95 -2.81 -12.78 -14.66
N LEU A 96 -1.77 -13.11 -13.90
CA LEU A 96 -1.78 -13.12 -12.44
C LEU A 96 -1.15 -11.85 -11.87
N PHE A 97 0.07 -11.53 -12.33
CA PHE A 97 0.81 -10.37 -11.90
C PHE A 97 1.57 -9.75 -13.07
N ALA A 98 1.28 -8.48 -13.37
CA ALA A 98 1.95 -7.72 -14.41
C ALA A 98 2.55 -6.43 -13.84
N ALA A 99 3.77 -6.10 -14.23
CA ALA A 99 4.38 -4.81 -13.97
C ALA A 99 4.29 -3.93 -15.21
N VAL A 100 3.90 -2.67 -15.03
CA VAL A 100 3.79 -1.68 -16.09
C VAL A 100 4.69 -0.50 -15.76
N GLU A 101 5.54 -0.16 -16.71
CA GLU A 101 6.36 1.05 -16.69
C GLU A 101 5.63 2.18 -17.43
N GLY A 102 6.01 3.42 -17.13
CA GLY A 102 5.46 4.59 -17.80
C GLY A 102 5.28 5.79 -16.87
N ALA A 103 4.88 6.91 -17.43
CA ALA A 103 4.62 8.16 -16.72
C ALA A 103 3.11 8.47 -16.74
N ILE A 104 2.77 9.75 -16.87
CA ILE A 104 1.39 10.23 -16.85
C ILE A 104 0.50 9.57 -17.93
N PRO A 105 0.92 9.42 -19.20
CA PRO A 105 0.06 8.83 -20.23
C PRO A 105 -0.34 7.39 -19.90
N GLU A 106 0.61 6.56 -19.47
CA GLU A 106 0.36 5.15 -19.14
C GLU A 106 -0.50 5.01 -17.87
N VAL A 107 -0.25 5.84 -16.84
CA VAL A 107 -1.12 5.87 -15.65
C VAL A 107 -2.53 6.30 -16.01
N THR A 108 -2.67 7.30 -16.90
CA THR A 108 -3.99 7.78 -17.34
C THR A 108 -4.75 6.71 -18.11
N ALA A 109 -4.06 5.95 -18.98
CA ALA A 109 -4.64 4.82 -19.69
C ALA A 109 -5.06 3.70 -18.72
N LEU A 110 -4.20 3.34 -17.75
CA LEU A 110 -4.55 2.38 -16.71
C LEU A 110 -5.79 2.82 -15.92
N LEU A 111 -5.86 4.08 -15.50
CA LEU A 111 -7.00 4.62 -14.74
C LEU A 111 -8.30 4.73 -15.56
N ALA A 112 -8.25 4.55 -16.89
CA ALA A 112 -9.44 4.43 -17.71
C ALA A 112 -10.04 3.01 -17.72
N GLU A 113 -9.24 2.01 -17.36
CA GLU A 113 -9.68 0.62 -17.23
C GLU A 113 -10.45 0.39 -15.91
N ARG A 114 -11.19 -0.72 -15.84
CA ARG A 114 -11.90 -1.12 -14.63
C ARG A 114 -11.00 -1.97 -13.74
N PHE A 115 -10.81 -1.51 -12.51
CA PHE A 115 -10.21 -2.27 -11.41
C PHE A 115 -11.22 -2.43 -10.27
N ASP A 116 -11.05 -3.48 -9.49
CA ASP A 116 -11.88 -3.78 -8.32
C ASP A 116 -11.28 -3.18 -7.04
N HIS A 117 -10.01 -2.76 -7.07
CA HIS A 117 -9.38 -1.89 -6.07
C HIS A 117 -8.20 -1.12 -6.66
N ILE A 118 -7.96 0.11 -6.18
CA ILE A 118 -6.76 0.89 -6.54
C ILE A 118 -5.98 1.29 -5.28
N MET A 119 -4.74 0.85 -5.18
CA MET A 119 -3.77 1.27 -4.16
C MET A 119 -2.83 2.31 -4.77
N TYR A 120 -2.75 3.49 -4.17
CA TYR A 120 -1.83 4.54 -4.57
C TYR A 120 -0.99 5.01 -3.39
N THR A 121 0.33 5.06 -3.58
CA THR A 121 1.22 5.76 -2.66
C THR A 121 1.85 6.97 -3.36
N GLY A 122 1.75 8.14 -2.75
CA GLY A 122 2.37 9.35 -3.30
C GLY A 122 1.86 10.63 -2.65
N ASN A 123 1.36 11.58 -3.46
CA ASN A 123 1.00 12.91 -2.98
C ASN A 123 -0.51 13.20 -3.10
N PRO A 124 -1.07 14.11 -2.27
CA PRO A 124 -2.49 14.44 -2.29
C PRO A 124 -3.02 15.00 -3.61
N THR A 125 -2.18 15.68 -4.39
CA THR A 125 -2.58 16.26 -5.67
C THR A 125 -2.94 15.18 -6.69
N VAL A 126 -2.07 14.19 -6.85
CA VAL A 126 -2.31 13.06 -7.75
C VAL A 126 -3.36 12.10 -7.18
N ALA A 127 -3.41 11.92 -5.86
CA ALA A 127 -4.43 11.10 -5.21
C ALA A 127 -5.87 11.53 -5.53
N ARG A 128 -6.12 12.85 -5.60
CA ARG A 128 -7.42 13.38 -6.02
C ARG A 128 -7.77 13.01 -7.46
N VAL A 129 -6.79 12.99 -8.37
CA VAL A 129 -6.98 12.56 -9.76
C VAL A 129 -7.34 11.07 -9.81
N ILE A 130 -6.63 10.25 -9.04
CA ILE A 130 -6.88 8.80 -8.96
C ILE A 130 -8.26 8.52 -8.39
N MET A 131 -8.64 9.17 -7.29
CA MET A 131 -9.96 9.01 -6.69
C MET A 131 -11.08 9.45 -7.64
N ALA A 132 -10.88 10.53 -8.40
CA ALA A 132 -11.84 10.97 -9.42
C ALA A 132 -11.98 9.98 -10.57
N ALA A 133 -10.89 9.32 -10.98
CA ALA A 133 -10.95 8.25 -11.98
C ALA A 133 -11.66 6.99 -11.42
N ALA A 134 -11.31 6.58 -10.20
CA ALA A 134 -11.91 5.44 -9.52
C ALA A 134 -13.43 5.57 -9.34
N ALA A 135 -13.92 6.80 -9.09
CA ALA A 135 -15.34 7.09 -8.93
C ALA A 135 -16.19 6.70 -10.15
N LYS A 136 -15.63 6.68 -11.36
CA LYS A 136 -16.35 6.28 -12.59
C LYS A 136 -16.83 4.83 -12.57
N ASN A 137 -16.10 3.96 -11.87
CA ASN A 137 -16.38 2.53 -11.76
C ASN A 137 -16.82 2.14 -10.34
N LEU A 138 -17.01 3.11 -9.44
CA LEU A 138 -17.21 2.90 -8.00
C LEU A 138 -16.13 2.02 -7.37
N THR A 139 -14.89 2.13 -7.88
CA THR A 139 -13.75 1.35 -7.40
C THR A 139 -13.29 1.88 -6.04
N PRO A 140 -13.21 1.04 -4.99
CA PRO A 140 -12.61 1.43 -3.71
C PRO A 140 -11.12 1.76 -3.89
N VAL A 141 -10.64 2.70 -3.05
CA VAL A 141 -9.25 3.17 -3.10
C VAL A 141 -8.59 3.10 -1.74
N THR A 142 -7.29 2.82 -1.73
CA THR A 142 -6.41 3.04 -0.58
C THR A 142 -5.34 4.05 -1.00
N LEU A 143 -5.24 5.15 -0.25
CA LEU A 143 -4.41 6.30 -0.59
C LEU A 143 -3.39 6.55 0.53
N GLU A 144 -2.15 6.13 0.32
CA GLU A 144 -1.03 6.33 1.24
C GLU A 144 -0.28 7.62 0.85
N LEU A 145 -0.55 8.70 1.58
CA LEU A 145 -0.12 10.04 1.21
C LEU A 145 0.93 10.61 2.16
N GLY A 146 1.56 11.70 1.72
CA GLY A 146 2.46 12.48 2.56
C GLY A 146 1.75 13.52 3.43
N GLY A 147 2.56 14.15 4.27
CA GLY A 147 2.21 15.28 5.13
C GLY A 147 3.46 15.82 5.79
N LYS A 148 3.30 16.67 6.81
CA LYS A 148 4.40 17.15 7.65
C LYS A 148 4.30 16.47 9.02
N ASN A 149 5.13 15.46 9.27
CA ASN A 149 5.11 14.75 10.55
C ASN A 149 5.85 15.58 11.62
N PRO A 150 5.16 16.10 12.65
CA PRO A 150 5.81 16.81 13.74
C PRO A 150 6.54 15.83 14.66
N VAL A 151 7.65 16.28 15.24
CA VAL A 151 8.21 15.70 16.45
C VAL A 151 8.07 16.70 17.59
N LEU A 152 7.35 16.30 18.63
CA LEU A 152 7.19 17.10 19.85
C LEU A 152 8.28 16.69 20.84
N VAL A 153 8.99 17.68 21.40
CA VAL A 153 10.00 17.48 22.44
C VAL A 153 9.54 18.26 23.69
N GLU A 154 9.16 17.51 24.72
CA GLU A 154 8.66 18.04 26.00
C GLU A 154 9.81 18.54 26.90
N PRO A 155 9.52 19.43 27.87
CA PRO A 155 10.56 20.02 28.73
C PRO A 155 11.36 19.02 29.57
N ASP A 156 10.77 17.86 29.88
CA ASP A 156 11.38 16.79 30.69
C ASP A 156 12.04 15.69 29.83
N ALA A 157 12.11 15.88 28.52
CA ALA A 157 12.71 14.91 27.61
C ALA A 157 14.25 14.84 27.74
N ASP A 158 14.80 13.63 27.57
CA ASP A 158 16.23 13.45 27.31
C ASP A 158 16.56 13.98 25.90
N ILE A 159 17.14 15.18 25.87
CA ILE A 159 17.46 15.89 24.62
C ILE A 159 18.48 15.14 23.77
N GLU A 160 19.45 14.46 24.39
CA GLU A 160 20.46 13.72 23.63
C GLU A 160 19.86 12.50 22.93
N ASP A 161 19.03 11.74 23.63
CA ASP A 161 18.31 10.59 23.07
C ASP A 161 17.32 11.04 21.98
N ALA A 162 16.54 12.10 22.24
CA ALA A 162 15.62 12.67 21.27
C ALA A 162 16.35 13.09 19.98
N ALA A 163 17.46 13.82 20.10
CA ALA A 163 18.26 14.25 18.95
C ALA A 163 18.79 13.06 18.12
N LYS A 164 19.29 12.00 18.78
CA LYS A 164 19.78 10.77 18.12
C LYS A 164 18.67 10.08 17.33
N LYS A 165 17.45 10.00 17.86
CA LYS A 165 16.31 9.38 17.16
C LYS A 165 15.82 10.24 15.98
N ILE A 166 15.71 11.55 16.17
CA ILE A 166 15.28 12.50 15.13
C ILE A 166 16.24 12.48 13.95
N ILE A 167 17.56 12.52 14.20
CA ILE A 167 18.54 12.57 13.11
C ILE A 167 18.53 11.29 12.27
N VAL A 168 18.33 10.12 12.88
CA VAL A 168 18.19 8.86 12.13
C VAL A 168 16.98 8.91 11.21
N SER A 169 15.82 9.34 11.72
CA SER A 169 14.59 9.49 10.93
C SER A 169 14.76 10.49 9.79
N LYS A 170 15.48 11.60 10.01
CA LYS A 170 15.66 12.67 9.02
C LYS A 170 16.70 12.34 7.95
N MET A 171 17.78 11.66 8.32
CA MET A 171 18.92 11.43 7.42
C MET A 171 18.77 10.16 6.57
N LEU A 172 17.96 9.20 7.01
CA LEU A 172 17.69 7.99 6.23
C LEU A 172 17.03 8.37 4.88
N ASN A 173 17.54 7.79 3.78
CA ASN A 173 17.12 8.10 2.41
C ASN A 173 17.12 9.61 2.08
N SER A 174 18.03 10.37 2.71
CA SER A 174 18.10 11.84 2.63
C SER A 174 16.78 12.52 3.03
N GLY A 175 16.04 11.93 3.96
CA GLY A 175 14.75 12.45 4.45
C GLY A 175 13.58 12.23 3.50
N GLN A 176 13.78 11.53 2.38
CA GLN A 176 12.74 11.24 1.39
C GLN A 176 11.90 10.05 1.83
N ILE A 177 11.25 10.18 2.99
CA ILE A 177 10.41 9.15 3.60
C ILE A 177 9.11 9.80 4.03
N CYS A 178 7.97 9.23 3.65
CA CYS A 178 6.64 9.80 3.97
C CYS A 178 6.42 9.97 5.48
N VAL A 179 7.04 9.11 6.29
CA VAL A 179 7.00 9.10 7.77
C VAL A 179 8.27 9.69 8.41
N SER A 180 9.12 10.38 7.63
CA SER A 180 10.29 11.08 8.20
C SER A 180 9.83 12.19 9.14
N SER A 181 10.67 12.48 10.15
CA SER A 181 10.54 13.67 10.99
C SER A 181 10.63 14.92 10.12
N ASP A 182 9.53 15.63 9.93
CA ASP A 182 9.50 16.79 9.02
C ASP A 182 10.04 18.04 9.72
N TYR A 183 9.49 18.34 10.91
CA TYR A 183 9.88 19.46 11.75
C TYR A 183 9.79 19.12 13.24
N VAL A 184 10.51 19.88 14.07
CA VAL A 184 10.53 19.73 15.52
C VAL A 184 9.81 20.92 16.16
N SER A 185 8.92 20.64 17.11
CA SER A 185 8.38 21.64 18.03
C SER A 185 8.90 21.30 19.43
N ALA A 186 9.80 22.12 19.95
CA ALA A 186 10.40 21.91 21.26
C ALA A 186 9.86 22.94 22.25
N PHE A 187 9.41 22.45 23.40
CA PHE A 187 8.97 23.26 24.53
C PHE A 187 10.14 23.33 25.51
N LEU A 188 11.11 24.21 25.20
CA LEU A 188 12.30 24.46 26.03
C LEU A 188 12.04 25.63 26.99
#